data_AF-A0A553K2L9-F1
#
_entry.id   AF-A0A553K2L9-F1
#
_cell.length_a   1.000
_cell.length_b   1.000
_cell.length_c   1.000
_cell.angle_alpha   90.00
_cell.angle_beta   90.00
_cell.angle_gamma   90.00
#
_symmetry.space_group_name_H-M   'P 1'
#
loop_
_entity.id
_entity.type
_entity.pdbx_description
1 polymer ?
#
loop_
_entity_poly.entity_id
_entity_poly.type
_entity_poly.pdbx_seq_one_letter_code
_entity_poly.pdbx_strand_id
1 'polypeptide(L)'
;MNFLLRVLGIGVLQSVAARTSPAVATVVQFSLIVAGTLLPLVPLLSGAVGLPDLLVYTVLAMALSVAGTLVRLDTMARQTSTSRFMMLHYGIMIGILSLVCGVWAVILLVVTGGPSGGWWALLPMALALVVSNGWSLADGWFIRGGRHLARLWQVVLPGYLRFAPLLLATVFAAVAILGEGSSATRLWIAVGLLVSQSVIDLALAVASLKLTRRGPAASEAQREPDQPGHHSQA
;
A
#
# COMPACT_ATOMS: atom_id res chain seq x y z
N MET A 1 10.29 20.29 -4.63
CA MET A 1 10.14 18.83 -4.50
C MET A 1 11.31 18.33 -3.66
N ASN A 2 11.05 17.69 -2.51
CA ASN A 2 12.10 17.21 -1.59
C ASN A 2 13.11 16.31 -2.32
N PHE A 3 14.39 16.41 -1.96
CA PHE A 3 15.49 15.62 -2.54
C PHE A 3 15.18 14.11 -2.58
N LEU A 4 14.58 13.58 -1.50
CA LEU A 4 14.14 12.20 -1.39
C LEU A 4 13.13 11.79 -2.48
N LEU A 5 12.17 12.65 -2.82
CA LEU A 5 11.17 12.36 -3.88
C LEU A 5 11.81 12.39 -5.28
N ARG A 6 12.90 13.15 -5.46
CA ARG A 6 13.69 13.17 -6.69
C ARG A 6 14.51 11.89 -6.85
N VAL A 7 15.18 11.46 -5.79
CA VAL A 7 16.00 10.23 -5.77
C VAL A 7 15.12 8.98 -5.97
N LEU A 8 13.90 8.96 -5.42
CA LEU A 8 12.93 7.88 -5.61
C LEU A 8 12.30 7.82 -7.01
N GLY A 9 12.72 8.68 -7.96
CA GLY A 9 12.20 8.67 -9.33
C GLY A 9 10.74 9.12 -9.47
N ILE A 10 10.13 9.64 -8.39
CA ILE A 10 8.71 10.03 -8.37
C ILE A 10 8.42 11.13 -9.39
N GLY A 11 9.40 12.00 -9.69
CA GLY A 11 9.25 13.02 -10.73
C GLY A 11 9.00 12.45 -12.13
N VAL A 12 9.65 11.33 -12.49
CA VAL A 12 9.42 10.65 -13.78
C VAL A 12 8.02 10.04 -13.78
N LEU A 13 7.63 9.35 -12.71
CA LEU A 13 6.29 8.76 -12.57
C LEU A 13 5.19 9.82 -12.60
N GLN A 14 5.41 10.98 -11.98
CA GLN A 14 4.49 12.12 -12.05
C GLN A 14 4.31 12.63 -13.48
N SER A 15 5.40 12.72 -14.25
CA SER A 15 5.33 13.16 -15.65
C SER A 15 4.54 12.20 -16.54
N VAL A 16 4.63 10.89 -16.27
CA VAL A 16 3.85 9.86 -16.96
C VAL A 16 2.39 9.91 -16.51
N ALA A 17 2.13 9.95 -15.20
CA ALA A 17 0.80 10.02 -14.63
C ALA A 17 0.02 11.26 -15.10
N ALA A 18 0.68 12.42 -15.21
CA ALA A 18 0.08 13.66 -15.71
C ALA A 18 -0.43 13.56 -17.16
N ARG A 19 0.14 12.66 -17.97
CA ARG A 19 -0.26 12.41 -19.36
C ARG A 19 -1.34 11.33 -19.48
N THR A 20 -1.73 10.71 -18.36
CA THR A 20 -2.63 9.56 -18.34
C THR A 20 -4.05 9.99 -18.00
N SER A 21 -5.04 9.52 -18.78
CA SER A 21 -6.44 9.84 -18.50
C SER A 21 -6.90 9.22 -17.17
N PRO A 22 -7.93 9.78 -16.49
CA PRO A 22 -8.42 9.23 -15.21
C PRO A 22 -8.89 7.78 -15.28
N ALA A 23 -9.50 7.39 -16.40
CA ALA A 23 -9.94 6.02 -16.63
C ALA A 23 -8.73 5.08 -16.73
N VAL A 24 -7.72 5.44 -17.52
CA VAL A 24 -6.51 4.62 -17.70
C VAL A 24 -5.74 4.50 -16.39
N ALA A 25 -5.59 5.58 -15.63
CA ALA A 25 -4.90 5.51 -14.34
C ALA A 25 -5.63 4.63 -13.32
N THR A 26 -6.97 4.64 -13.31
CA THR A 26 -7.76 3.72 -12.50
C THR A 26 -7.49 2.28 -12.91
N VAL A 27 -7.54 1.98 -14.22
CA VAL A 27 -7.24 0.65 -14.75
C VAL A 27 -5.83 0.22 -14.33
N VAL A 28 -4.82 1.07 -14.53
CA VAL A 28 -3.43 0.79 -14.13
C VAL A 28 -3.34 0.52 -12.63
N GLN A 29 -4.00 1.31 -11.79
CA GLN A 29 -3.99 1.10 -10.34
C GLN A 29 -4.64 -0.23 -9.94
N PHE A 30 -5.78 -0.59 -10.52
CA PHE A 30 -6.42 -1.89 -10.26
C PHE A 30 -5.59 -3.04 -10.79
N SER A 31 -5.02 -2.93 -11.98
CA SER A 31 -4.10 -3.92 -12.54
C SER A 31 -2.87 -4.12 -11.65
N LEU A 32 -2.29 -3.04 -11.12
CA LEU A 32 -1.16 -3.11 -10.19
C LEU A 32 -1.53 -3.75 -8.85
N ILE A 33 -2.76 -3.55 -8.35
CA ILE A 33 -3.25 -4.20 -7.14
C ILE A 33 -3.45 -5.69 -7.39
N VAL A 34 -4.21 -6.03 -8.43
CA VAL A 34 -4.50 -7.43 -8.80
C VAL A 34 -3.21 -8.18 -9.11
N ALA A 35 -2.31 -7.60 -9.88
CA ALA A 35 -0.99 -8.19 -10.13
C ALA A 35 -0.17 -8.24 -8.83
N GLY A 36 -0.14 -7.17 -8.04
CA GLY A 36 0.62 -7.12 -6.80
C GLY A 36 0.20 -8.18 -5.77
N THR A 37 -1.07 -8.59 -5.73
CA THR A 37 -1.56 -9.53 -4.71
C THR A 37 -1.83 -10.94 -5.23
N LEU A 38 -2.21 -11.11 -6.51
CA LEU A 38 -2.56 -12.41 -7.08
C LEU A 38 -1.48 -13.00 -8.00
N LEU A 39 -0.56 -12.19 -8.53
CA LEU A 39 0.56 -12.72 -9.34
C LEU A 39 1.36 -13.80 -8.59
N PRO A 40 1.59 -13.71 -7.26
CA PRO A 40 2.30 -14.76 -6.53
C PRO A 40 1.50 -16.07 -6.36
N LEU A 41 0.19 -16.09 -6.66
CA LEU A 41 -0.63 -17.28 -6.49
C LEU A 41 -0.27 -18.39 -7.48
N VAL A 42 -0.01 -18.04 -8.74
CA VAL A 42 0.38 -19.02 -9.77
C VAL A 42 1.68 -19.73 -9.41
N PRO A 43 2.80 -19.03 -9.12
CA PRO A 43 4.03 -19.69 -8.73
C PRO A 43 3.87 -20.44 -7.40
N LEU A 44 3.05 -19.96 -6.46
CA LEU A 44 2.75 -20.67 -5.21
C LEU A 44 2.08 -22.03 -5.48
N LEU A 45 1.03 -22.05 -6.30
CA LEU A 45 0.28 -23.26 -6.62
C LEU A 45 1.09 -24.26 -7.46
N SER A 46 2.04 -23.76 -8.27
CA SER A 46 2.99 -24.61 -9.01
C SER A 46 4.16 -25.11 -8.17
N GLY A 47 4.30 -24.66 -6.92
CA GLY A 47 5.43 -24.98 -6.04
C GLY A 47 6.73 -24.23 -6.36
N ALA A 48 6.70 -23.28 -7.31
CA ALA A 48 7.85 -22.47 -7.70
C ALA A 48 8.24 -21.41 -6.64
N VAL A 49 7.32 -21.03 -5.75
CA VAL A 49 7.60 -20.21 -4.56
C VAL A 49 6.95 -20.80 -3.31
N GLY A 50 7.64 -20.68 -2.18
CA GLY A 50 7.15 -21.14 -0.89
C GLY A 50 6.57 -20.03 -0.03
N LEU A 51 6.01 -20.43 1.11
CA LEU A 51 5.58 -19.51 2.17
C LEU A 51 6.69 -18.51 2.61
N PRO A 52 7.97 -18.90 2.77
CA PRO A 52 9.03 -17.96 3.11
C PRO A 52 9.26 -16.87 2.06
N ASP A 53 9.24 -17.22 0.77
CA ASP A 53 9.37 -16.25 -0.33
C ASP A 53 8.25 -15.21 -0.28
N LEU A 54 7.02 -15.68 -0.02
CA LEU A 54 5.84 -14.81 0.09
C LEU A 54 5.90 -13.91 1.33
N LEU A 55 6.46 -14.39 2.45
CA LEU A 55 6.67 -13.53 3.61
C LEU A 55 7.68 -12.42 3.31
N VAL A 56 8.80 -12.74 2.65
CA VAL A 56 9.79 -11.73 2.23
C VAL A 56 9.15 -10.71 1.29
N TYR A 57 8.37 -11.18 0.32
CA TYR A 57 7.61 -10.31 -0.59
C TYR A 57 6.66 -9.36 0.15
N THR A 58 5.82 -9.90 1.03
CA THR A 58 4.80 -9.13 1.75
C THR A 58 5.41 -8.18 2.79
N VAL A 59 6.51 -8.55 3.44
CA VAL A 59 7.29 -7.65 4.30
C VAL A 59 7.83 -6.48 3.49
N LEU A 60 8.42 -6.73 2.32
CA LEU A 60 8.96 -5.65 1.48
C LEU A 60 7.84 -4.72 0.99
N ALA A 61 6.71 -5.28 0.56
CA ALA A 61 5.52 -4.52 0.20
C ALA A 61 5.04 -3.67 1.39
N MET A 62 5.05 -4.23 2.60
CA MET A 62 4.68 -3.52 3.83
C MET A 62 5.64 -2.38 4.14
N ALA A 63 6.96 -2.60 4.03
CA ALA A 63 7.97 -1.56 4.25
C ALA A 63 7.80 -0.38 3.27
N LEU A 64 7.54 -0.68 2.00
CA LEU A 64 7.25 0.35 0.99
C LEU A 64 5.91 1.06 1.26
N SER A 65 4.90 0.33 1.70
CA SER A 65 3.64 0.93 2.15
C SER A 65 3.85 1.85 3.36
N VAL A 66 4.73 1.49 4.30
CA VAL A 66 5.06 2.34 5.45
C VAL A 66 5.74 3.62 4.99
N ALA A 67 6.79 3.50 4.16
CA ALA A 67 7.48 4.65 3.60
C ALA A 67 6.50 5.58 2.84
N GLY A 68 5.61 5.00 2.02
CA GLY A 68 4.59 5.75 1.31
C GLY A 68 3.59 6.45 2.24
N THR A 69 3.14 5.79 3.30
CA THR A 69 2.27 6.41 4.31
C THR A 69 2.97 7.57 5.02
N LEU A 70 4.24 7.43 5.40
CA LEU A 70 5.00 8.51 6.02
C LEU A 70 5.14 9.71 5.08
N VAL A 71 5.45 9.47 3.80
CA VAL A 71 5.46 10.54 2.77
C VAL A 71 4.10 11.21 2.66
N ARG A 72 3.00 10.44 2.66
CA ARG A 72 1.65 11.01 2.61
C ARG A 72 1.36 11.89 3.82
N LEU A 73 1.65 11.41 5.03
CA LEU A 73 1.45 12.17 6.27
C LEU A 73 2.26 13.48 6.29
N ASP A 74 3.52 13.42 5.88
CA ASP A 74 4.40 14.59 5.79
C ASP A 74 3.89 15.62 4.76
N THR A 75 3.34 15.14 3.65
CA THR A 75 2.91 15.99 2.53
C THR A 75 1.42 16.32 2.50
N MET A 76 0.67 15.97 3.55
CA MET A 76 -0.74 16.38 3.70
C MET A 76 -0.84 17.90 3.74
N ALA A 77 -1.81 18.46 3.02
CA ALA A 77 -2.01 19.91 2.96
C ALA A 77 -2.46 20.52 4.30
N ARG A 78 -3.18 19.74 5.11
CA ARG A 78 -3.58 20.12 6.47
C ARG A 78 -2.80 19.28 7.48
N GLN A 79 -1.69 19.82 7.98
CA GLN A 79 -0.98 19.23 9.11
C GLN A 79 -1.56 19.70 10.44
N THR A 80 -1.73 18.77 11.38
CA THR A 80 -2.16 19.03 12.75
C THR A 80 -1.20 18.36 13.74
N SER A 81 -1.32 18.66 15.03
CA SER A 81 -0.60 17.91 16.07
C SER A 81 -0.87 16.41 15.99
N THR A 82 -2.12 16.03 15.70
CA THR A 82 -2.53 14.63 15.50
C THR A 82 -1.85 13.98 14.31
N SER A 83 -1.68 14.68 13.17
CA SER A 83 -1.00 14.08 12.01
C SER A 83 0.47 13.83 12.29
N ARG A 84 1.15 14.74 13.01
CA ARG A 84 2.55 14.57 13.46
C ARG A 84 2.69 13.43 14.46
N PHE A 85 1.79 13.35 15.44
CA PHE A 85 1.74 12.22 16.38
C PHE A 85 1.56 10.90 15.61
N MET A 86 0.60 10.84 14.69
CA MET A 86 0.36 9.63 13.90
C MET A 86 1.53 9.26 13.01
N MET A 87 2.28 10.21 12.47
CA MET A 87 3.51 9.93 11.72
C MET A 87 4.56 9.23 12.60
N LEU A 88 4.78 9.74 13.82
CA LEU A 88 5.69 9.13 14.79
C LEU A 88 5.17 7.75 15.23
N HIS A 89 3.92 7.68 15.68
CA HIS A 89 3.30 6.45 16.16
C HIS A 89 3.29 5.36 15.08
N TYR A 90 2.93 5.71 13.84
CA TYR A 90 2.90 4.77 12.73
C TYR A 90 4.32 4.30 12.35
N GLY A 91 5.30 5.22 12.30
CA GLY A 91 6.70 4.87 12.04
C GLY A 91 7.27 3.93 13.10
N ILE A 92 6.98 4.17 14.38
CA ILE A 92 7.43 3.31 15.48
C ILE A 92 6.66 1.99 15.48
N MET A 93 5.34 2.02 15.64
CA MET A 93 4.55 0.79 15.83
C MET A 93 4.60 -0.09 14.60
N ILE A 94 4.19 0.43 13.44
CA ILE A 94 4.09 -0.38 12.23
C ILE A 94 5.48 -0.61 11.63
N GLY A 95 6.37 0.38 11.68
CA GLY A 95 7.74 0.20 11.19
C GLY A 95 8.53 -0.86 11.97
N ILE A 96 8.53 -0.79 13.30
CA ILE A 96 9.25 -1.79 14.14
C ILE A 96 8.60 -3.16 14.00
N LEU A 97 7.27 -3.26 14.05
CA LEU A 97 6.61 -4.55 13.91
C LEU A 97 6.81 -5.17 12.52
N SER A 98 6.86 -4.35 11.47
CA SER A 98 7.20 -4.82 10.12
C SER A 98 8.65 -5.30 10.04
N LEU A 99 9.57 -4.63 10.76
CA LEU A 99 10.97 -5.06 10.88
C LEU A 99 11.07 -6.42 11.56
N VAL A 100 10.33 -6.64 12.67
CA VAL A 100 10.27 -7.95 13.35
C VAL A 100 9.74 -9.03 12.41
N CYS A 101 8.68 -8.76 11.66
CA CYS A 101 8.18 -9.70 10.65
C CYS A 101 9.23 -9.96 9.56
N GLY A 102 9.98 -8.95 9.15
CA GLY A 102 11.06 -9.09 8.17
C GLY A 102 12.23 -9.93 8.67
N VAL A 103 12.67 -9.75 9.90
CA VAL A 103 13.71 -10.60 10.52
C VAL A 103 13.24 -12.06 10.52
N TRP A 104 11.99 -12.32 10.92
CA TRP A 104 11.42 -13.65 10.86
C TRP A 104 11.33 -14.20 9.43
N ALA A 105 10.91 -13.39 8.45
CA ALA A 105 10.85 -13.82 7.07
C ALA A 105 12.23 -14.28 6.56
N VAL A 106 13.29 -13.54 6.89
CA VAL A 106 14.67 -13.90 6.54
C VAL A 106 15.13 -15.16 7.26
N ILE A 107 14.86 -15.29 8.57
CA ILE A 107 15.19 -16.51 9.34
C ILE A 107 14.53 -17.72 8.68
N LEU A 108 13.24 -17.65 8.39
CA LEU A 108 12.48 -18.75 7.80
C LEU A 108 12.98 -19.07 6.39
N LEU A 109 13.32 -18.06 5.59
CA LEU A 109 13.91 -18.24 4.27
C LEU A 109 15.25 -19.00 4.35
N VAL A 110 16.12 -18.62 5.30
CA VAL A 110 17.43 -19.26 5.50
C VAL A 110 17.26 -20.70 5.99
N VAL A 111 16.36 -20.93 6.94
CA VAL A 111 16.05 -22.27 7.47
C VAL A 111 15.55 -23.21 6.37
N THR A 112 14.82 -22.70 5.38
CA THR A 112 14.32 -23.50 4.25
C THR A 112 15.31 -23.62 3.08
N GLY A 113 16.57 -23.19 3.24
CA GLY A 113 17.61 -23.32 2.21
C GLY A 113 17.70 -22.13 1.23
N GLY A 114 17.08 -21.01 1.57
CA GLY A 114 17.07 -19.78 0.77
C GLY A 114 15.82 -19.58 -0.09
N PRO A 115 15.78 -18.50 -0.87
CA PRO A 115 14.66 -18.20 -1.76
C PRO A 115 14.56 -19.17 -2.94
N SER A 116 13.34 -19.53 -3.34
CA SER A 116 13.05 -20.59 -4.31
C SER A 116 13.63 -20.37 -5.73
N GLY A 117 14.04 -19.14 -6.06
CA GLY A 117 14.73 -18.78 -7.31
C GLY A 117 16.14 -18.22 -7.12
N GLY A 118 16.71 -18.35 -5.92
CA GLY A 118 17.95 -17.71 -5.53
C GLY A 118 17.79 -16.21 -5.22
N TRP A 119 18.80 -15.62 -4.59
CA TRP A 119 18.74 -14.24 -4.08
C TRP A 119 18.48 -13.20 -5.17
N TRP A 120 18.95 -13.45 -6.39
CA TRP A 120 18.74 -12.56 -7.53
C TRP A 120 17.27 -12.53 -8.00
N ALA A 121 16.49 -13.57 -7.76
CA ALA A 121 15.06 -13.58 -8.08
C ALA A 121 14.25 -12.58 -7.24
N LEU A 122 14.79 -12.13 -6.09
CA LEU A 122 14.15 -11.10 -5.25
C LEU A 122 14.22 -9.70 -5.87
N LEU A 123 15.17 -9.47 -6.77
CA LEU A 123 15.45 -8.16 -7.35
C LEU A 123 14.33 -7.66 -8.28
N PRO A 124 13.86 -8.42 -9.30
CA PRO A 124 12.72 -7.99 -10.12
C PRO A 124 11.44 -7.80 -9.29
N MET A 125 11.26 -8.62 -8.26
CA MET A 125 10.14 -8.51 -7.33
C MET A 125 10.18 -7.20 -6.53
N ALA A 126 11.36 -6.84 -5.99
CA ALA A 126 11.57 -5.58 -5.30
C ALA A 126 11.31 -4.38 -6.22
N LEU A 127 11.83 -4.42 -7.45
CA LEU A 127 11.62 -3.36 -8.44
C LEU A 127 10.13 -3.17 -8.77
N ALA A 128 9.40 -4.27 -9.00
CA ALA A 128 7.96 -4.21 -9.27
C ALA A 128 7.18 -3.56 -8.13
N LEU A 129 7.50 -3.89 -6.88
CA LEU A 129 6.89 -3.28 -5.70
C LEU A 129 7.22 -1.79 -5.57
N VAL A 130 8.47 -1.40 -5.83
CA VAL A 130 8.89 0.01 -5.81
C VAL A 130 8.14 0.80 -6.87
N VAL A 131 8.03 0.28 -8.09
CA VAL A 131 7.28 0.92 -9.18
C VAL A 131 5.80 1.04 -8.83
N SER A 132 5.18 -0.01 -8.30
CA SER A 132 3.77 -0.01 -7.91
C SER A 132 3.47 1.03 -6.81
N ASN A 133 4.27 1.04 -5.75
CA ASN A 133 4.11 2.02 -4.66
C ASN A 133 4.43 3.45 -5.11
N GLY A 134 5.48 3.60 -5.94
CA GLY A 134 5.85 4.88 -6.54
C GLY A 134 4.75 5.45 -7.43
N TRP A 135 4.12 4.62 -8.26
CA TRP A 135 2.98 5.02 -9.10
C TRP A 135 1.80 5.48 -8.25
N SER A 136 1.45 4.71 -7.20
CA SER A 136 0.37 5.07 -6.27
C SER A 136 0.58 6.43 -5.61
N LEU A 137 1.82 6.79 -5.26
CA LEU A 137 2.16 8.13 -4.76
C LEU A 137 2.10 9.19 -5.87
N ALA A 138 2.72 8.94 -7.01
CA ALA A 138 2.81 9.90 -8.10
C ALA A 138 1.42 10.30 -8.62
N ASP A 139 0.61 9.32 -9.03
CA ASP A 139 -0.71 9.56 -9.63
C ASP A 139 -1.74 9.94 -8.56
N GLY A 140 -2.02 9.03 -7.61
CA GLY A 140 -3.12 9.19 -6.67
C GLY A 140 -2.91 10.32 -5.65
N TRP A 141 -1.68 10.49 -5.16
CA TRP A 141 -1.42 11.46 -4.09
C TRP A 141 -1.08 12.86 -4.61
N PHE A 142 -0.12 12.96 -5.55
CA PHE A 142 0.38 14.24 -6.04
C PHE A 142 -0.41 14.79 -7.23
N ILE A 143 -0.62 14.01 -8.29
CA ILE A 143 -1.29 14.49 -9.51
C ILE A 143 -2.80 14.67 -9.29
N ARG A 144 -3.46 13.67 -8.71
CA ARG A 144 -4.93 13.69 -8.48
C ARG A 144 -5.36 14.39 -7.20
N GLY A 145 -4.43 15.08 -6.53
CA GLY A 145 -4.76 15.92 -5.38
C GLY A 145 -5.13 15.17 -4.10
N GLY A 146 -4.76 13.89 -3.97
CA GLY A 146 -4.99 13.12 -2.74
C GLY A 146 -4.54 13.83 -1.47
N ARG A 147 -3.42 14.59 -1.55
CA ARG A 147 -2.91 15.43 -0.45
C ARG A 147 -3.88 16.48 0.12
N HIS A 148 -4.87 16.89 -0.67
CA HIS A 148 -5.86 17.91 -0.31
C HIS A 148 -7.20 17.31 0.11
N LEU A 149 -7.52 16.11 -0.37
CA LEU A 149 -8.83 15.48 -0.21
C LEU A 149 -8.84 14.40 0.89
N ALA A 150 -7.71 13.74 1.14
CA ALA A 150 -7.64 12.62 2.06
C ALA A 150 -7.75 13.06 3.52
N ARG A 151 -8.51 12.30 4.30
CA ARG A 151 -8.54 12.42 5.78
C ARG A 151 -7.40 11.61 6.38
N LEU A 152 -6.93 12.02 7.56
CA LEU A 152 -5.84 11.34 8.27
C LEU A 152 -6.02 9.82 8.37
N TRP A 153 -7.22 9.36 8.78
CA TRP A 153 -7.49 7.93 8.91
C TRP A 153 -7.39 7.16 7.58
N GLN A 154 -7.70 7.80 6.45
CA GLN A 154 -7.60 7.18 5.11
C GLN A 154 -6.14 6.96 4.71
N VAL A 155 -5.22 7.73 5.29
CA VAL A 155 -3.78 7.59 5.07
C VAL A 155 -3.20 6.49 5.96
N VAL A 156 -3.60 6.41 7.23
CA VAL A 156 -3.01 5.46 8.19
C VAL A 156 -3.68 4.08 8.21
N LEU A 157 -5.00 4.00 8.07
CA LEU A 157 -5.77 2.75 8.19
C LEU A 157 -5.29 1.63 7.26
N PRO A 158 -4.95 1.89 5.97
CA PRO A 158 -4.42 0.86 5.08
C PRO A 158 -3.25 0.08 5.66
N GLY A 159 -2.33 0.76 6.35
CA GLY A 159 -1.18 0.13 6.98
C GLY A 159 -1.56 -0.86 8.05
N TYR A 160 -2.43 -0.45 8.99
CA TYR A 160 -2.90 -1.32 10.06
C TYR A 160 -3.61 -2.55 9.52
N LEU A 161 -4.47 -2.38 8.51
CA LEU A 161 -5.20 -3.48 7.92
C LEU A 161 -4.26 -4.48 7.26
N ARG A 162 -3.30 -4.02 6.45
CA ARG A 162 -2.30 -4.89 5.80
C ARG A 162 -1.35 -5.58 6.78
N PHE A 163 -1.07 -4.92 7.90
CA PHE A 163 -0.16 -5.46 8.89
C PHE A 163 -0.71 -6.71 9.60
N ALA A 164 -2.02 -6.75 9.91
CA ALA A 164 -2.63 -7.86 10.63
C ALA A 164 -2.43 -9.24 9.96
N PRO A 165 -2.76 -9.45 8.67
CA PRO A 165 -2.53 -10.73 8.01
C PRO A 165 -1.03 -11.06 7.86
N LEU A 166 -0.16 -10.05 7.69
CA LEU A 166 1.29 -10.27 7.68
C LEU A 166 1.78 -10.82 9.02
N LEU A 167 1.36 -10.21 10.13
CA LEU A 167 1.73 -10.66 11.47
C LEU A 167 1.26 -12.09 11.73
N LEU A 168 -0.01 -12.39 11.44
CA LEU A 168 -0.58 -13.72 11.63
C LEU A 168 0.13 -14.77 10.77
N ALA A 169 0.38 -14.46 9.49
CA ALA A 169 1.10 -15.37 8.60
C ALA A 169 2.54 -15.59 9.06
N THR A 170 3.21 -14.57 9.58
CA THR A 170 4.57 -14.70 10.12
C THR A 170 4.60 -15.65 11.32
N VAL A 171 3.66 -15.49 12.25
CA VAL A 171 3.54 -16.38 13.42
C VAL A 171 3.22 -17.81 13.00
N PHE A 172 2.23 -18.01 12.13
CA PHE A 172 1.85 -19.34 11.67
C PHE A 172 2.95 -20.00 10.84
N ALA A 173 3.68 -19.24 10.02
CA ALA A 173 4.82 -19.75 9.27
C ALA A 173 5.96 -20.20 10.20
N ALA A 174 6.26 -19.41 11.23
CA ALA A 174 7.28 -19.78 12.21
C ALA A 174 6.93 -21.11 12.89
N VAL A 175 5.68 -21.26 13.34
CA VAL A 175 5.19 -22.51 13.93
C VAL A 175 5.24 -23.66 12.92
N ALA A 176 4.77 -23.46 11.69
CA ALA A 176 4.66 -24.52 10.69
C ALA A 176 6.01 -24.94 10.09
N ILE A 177 7.00 -24.06 10.02
CA ILE A 177 8.31 -24.37 9.46
C ILE A 177 9.22 -24.97 10.54
N LEU A 178 9.29 -24.33 11.72
CA LEU A 178 10.14 -24.81 12.81
C LEU A 178 9.58 -26.03 13.52
N GLY A 179 8.26 -26.18 13.55
CA GLY A 179 7.56 -27.35 14.10
C GLY A 179 7.31 -28.45 13.09
N GLU A 180 8.00 -28.46 11.95
CA GLU A 180 7.90 -29.48 10.89
C GLU A 180 6.47 -29.73 10.37
N GLY A 181 5.64 -28.69 10.37
CA GLY A 181 4.28 -28.74 9.84
C GLY A 181 4.26 -29.15 8.36
N SER A 182 3.18 -29.85 7.97
CA SER A 182 3.02 -30.41 6.62
C SER A 182 3.09 -29.36 5.51
N SER A 183 3.45 -29.78 4.31
CA SER A 183 3.43 -28.92 3.11
C SER A 183 2.04 -28.32 2.86
N ALA A 184 0.97 -29.08 3.15
CA ALA A 184 -0.40 -28.59 3.04
C ALA A 184 -0.69 -27.44 4.02
N THR A 185 -0.21 -27.54 5.26
CA THR A 185 -0.34 -26.47 6.28
C THR A 185 0.35 -25.19 5.80
N ARG A 186 1.58 -25.31 5.30
CA ARG A 186 2.35 -24.16 4.79
C ARG A 186 1.67 -23.50 3.58
N LEU A 187 1.11 -24.30 2.69
CA LEU A 187 0.33 -23.82 1.55
C LEU A 187 -0.91 -23.04 1.99
N TRP A 188 -1.69 -23.55 2.95
CA TRP A 188 -2.89 -22.87 3.43
C TRP A 188 -2.58 -21.55 4.14
N ILE A 189 -1.47 -21.46 4.88
CA ILE A 189 -1.00 -20.20 5.45
C ILE A 189 -0.68 -19.19 4.34
N ALA A 190 0.04 -19.62 3.31
CA ALA A 190 0.40 -18.78 2.17
C ALA A 190 -0.83 -18.29 1.40
N VAL A 191 -1.78 -19.18 1.10
CA VAL A 191 -3.05 -18.82 0.45
C VAL A 191 -3.85 -17.86 1.32
N GLY A 192 -3.97 -18.12 2.62
CA GLY A 192 -4.66 -17.26 3.57
C GLY A 192 -4.09 -15.84 3.61
N LEU A 193 -2.76 -15.71 3.60
CA LEU A 193 -2.07 -14.43 3.51
C LEU A 193 -2.43 -13.68 2.22
N LEU A 194 -2.29 -14.33 1.05
CA LEU A 194 -2.56 -13.70 -0.24
C LEU A 194 -4.02 -13.27 -0.40
N VAL A 195 -4.96 -14.12 0.00
CA VAL A 195 -6.40 -13.82 -0.06
C VAL A 195 -6.74 -12.66 0.86
N SER A 196 -6.24 -12.67 2.11
CA SER A 196 -6.52 -11.61 3.07
C SER A 196 -5.98 -10.25 2.59
N GLN A 197 -4.74 -10.22 2.07
CA GLN A 197 -4.17 -9.00 1.50
C GLN A 197 -4.96 -8.50 0.29
N SER A 198 -5.33 -9.42 -0.63
CA SER A 198 -6.11 -9.08 -1.82
C SER A 198 -7.47 -8.45 -1.47
N VAL A 199 -8.18 -9.02 -0.49
CA VAL A 199 -9.48 -8.49 -0.03
C VAL A 199 -9.31 -7.09 0.55
N ILE A 200 -8.29 -6.88 1.38
CA ILE A 200 -8.00 -5.57 1.98
C ILE A 200 -7.68 -4.54 0.90
N ASP A 201 -6.78 -4.85 -0.02
CA ASP A 201 -6.35 -3.93 -1.07
C ASP A 201 -7.50 -3.59 -2.03
N LEU A 202 -8.32 -4.56 -2.39
CA LEU A 202 -9.50 -4.33 -3.22
C LEU A 202 -10.53 -3.46 -2.50
N ALA A 203 -10.80 -3.73 -1.23
CA ALA A 203 -11.73 -2.92 -0.43
C ALA A 203 -11.27 -1.46 -0.31
N LEU A 204 -9.98 -1.25 -0.07
CA LEU A 204 -9.38 0.09 0.00
C LEU A 204 -9.41 0.81 -1.35
N ALA A 205 -9.12 0.10 -2.45
CA ALA A 205 -9.20 0.66 -3.80
C ALA A 205 -10.62 1.11 -4.15
N VAL A 206 -11.62 0.25 -3.89
CA VAL A 206 -13.04 0.58 -4.10
C VAL A 206 -13.48 1.75 -3.22
N ALA A 207 -13.06 1.80 -1.96
CA ALA A 207 -13.35 2.91 -1.07
C ALA A 207 -12.76 4.24 -1.60
N SER A 208 -11.54 4.21 -2.15
CA SER A 208 -10.90 5.39 -2.74
C SER A 208 -11.67 5.95 -3.94
N LEU A 209 -12.18 5.09 -4.83
CA LEU A 209 -12.98 5.52 -5.99
C LEU A 209 -14.30 6.18 -5.61
N LYS A 210 -14.98 5.66 -4.57
CA LYS A 210 -16.25 6.24 -4.09
C LYS A 210 -16.08 7.65 -3.55
N LEU A 211 -14.90 7.97 -3.01
CA LEU A 211 -14.60 9.31 -2.47
C LEU A 211 -14.33 10.32 -3.59
N THR A 212 -13.59 9.93 -4.63
CA THR A 212 -13.29 10.81 -5.77
C THR A 212 -14.55 11.21 -6.55
N ARG A 213 -15.55 10.31 -6.66
CA ARG A 213 -16.83 10.64 -7.33
C ARG A 213 -17.70 11.66 -6.59
N ARG A 214 -17.57 11.79 -5.27
CA ARG A 214 -18.38 12.72 -4.46
C ARG A 214 -17.78 14.13 -4.33
N GLY A 215 -16.53 14.33 -4.75
CA GLY A 215 -15.76 15.55 -4.54
C GLY A 215 -16.17 16.80 -5.36
N PRO A 216 -16.57 16.69 -6.64
CA PRO A 216 -16.91 17.90 -7.43
C PRO A 216 -18.35 18.39 -7.20
N ALA A 217 -19.33 17.48 -7.18
CA ALA A 217 -20.76 17.84 -7.16
C ALA A 217 -21.24 18.42 -5.81
N ALA A 218 -20.62 18.01 -4.70
CA ALA A 218 -21.01 18.51 -3.37
C ALA A 218 -20.50 19.94 -3.09
N SER A 219 -19.45 20.39 -3.81
CA SER A 219 -18.87 21.71 -3.59
C SER A 219 -19.52 22.82 -4.44
N GLU A 220 -20.26 22.46 -5.49
CA GLU A 220 -21.05 23.41 -6.30
C GLU A 220 -22.44 23.65 -5.70
N ALA A 221 -23.06 22.65 -5.08
CA ALA A 221 -24.34 22.81 -4.36
C ALA A 221 -24.24 23.65 -3.07
N GLN A 222 -23.02 23.99 -2.63
CA GLN A 222 -22.75 24.87 -1.49
C GLN A 222 -22.30 26.28 -1.90
N ARG A 223 -22.26 26.57 -3.22
CA ARG A 223 -21.91 27.87 -3.80
C ARG A 223 -23.10 28.51 -4.55
N GLU A 224 -24.33 28.24 -4.14
CA GLU A 224 -25.45 29.09 -4.56
C GLU A 224 -25.49 30.30 -3.61
N PRO A 225 -25.32 31.54 -4.11
CA PRO A 225 -24.98 32.69 -3.27
C PRO A 225 -26.21 33.26 -2.58
N ASP A 226 -26.02 33.75 -1.35
CA ASP A 226 -26.79 34.85 -0.78
C ASP A 226 -27.01 35.91 -1.86
N GLN A 227 -28.25 36.04 -2.34
CA GLN A 227 -28.68 37.23 -3.07
C GLN A 227 -28.93 38.34 -2.05
N PRO A 228 -28.14 39.44 -2.04
CA PRO A 228 -28.51 40.61 -1.27
C PRO A 228 -29.66 41.31 -1.99
N GLY A 229 -30.87 41.19 -1.42
CA GLY A 229 -32.01 41.99 -1.80
C GLY A 229 -31.71 43.47 -1.55
N HIS A 230 -31.40 44.19 -2.62
CA HIS A 230 -31.53 45.63 -2.71
C HIS A 230 -32.99 46.03 -2.39
N HIS A 231 -33.22 46.67 -1.24
CA HIS A 231 -34.30 47.64 -1.12
C HIS A 231 -33.72 48.97 -0.65
N SER A 232 -33.56 49.84 -1.65
CA SER A 232 -33.35 51.27 -1.50
C SER A 232 -34.69 51.96 -1.32
N GLN A 233 -34.74 52.85 -0.32
CA GLN A 233 -35.53 54.09 -0.25
C GLN A 233 -37.07 54.03 -0.25
N ALA A 234 -37.67 54.48 0.86
CA ALA A 234 -38.35 55.78 0.96
C ALA A 234 -38.28 56.28 2.41
#